data_AF-A0A1X6ZYU9-F1
#
_entry.id   AF-A0A1X6ZYU9-F1
#
_cell.length_a   1.000
_cell.length_b   1.000
_cell.length_c   1.000
_cell.angle_alpha   90.00
_cell.angle_beta   90.00
_cell.angle_gamma   90.00
#
_symmetry.space_group_name_H-M   'P 1'
#
loop_
_entity.id
_entity.type
_entity.pdbx_description
1 polymer ?
#
loop_
_entity_poly.entity_id
_entity_poly.type
_entity_poly.pdbx_seq_one_letter_code
_entity_poly.pdbx_strand_id
1 'polypeptide(L)'
;MIRLALVLFAFAAPAAAGLTRAELAQVRADPPEGATIDLGTARPTVLIFADYDCGALCDAILARTAAALAGTDLALGPDYALVIVGIDPRDGPDAARAFVAGQAAPLPPERIETRTPDAETLEGLTDDLGYAYRYDEETDRFAHPSARYVLTAEGRVARVLPAFRAEPADLRRALIEASEGEVGTAFERIALACYGFDPVTGRYSLSITRAATLGGIVSTLLVAGGVLIALGRERRAISLRRDRRKETT
;
A
#
# COMPACT_ATOMS: atom_id res chain seq x y z
N MET A 1 16.53 -27.02 -25.44
CA MET A 1 16.88 -26.09 -24.34
C MET A 1 16.60 -24.61 -24.65
N ILE A 2 16.33 -24.22 -25.91
CA ILE A 2 16.01 -22.82 -26.27
C ILE A 2 14.53 -22.45 -25.98
N ARG A 3 13.63 -23.43 -25.87
CA ARG A 3 12.19 -23.21 -25.64
C ARG A 3 11.82 -22.79 -24.21
N LEU A 4 12.69 -22.95 -23.22
CA LEU A 4 12.38 -22.62 -21.82
C LEU A 4 12.60 -21.14 -21.48
N ALA A 5 13.48 -20.45 -22.20
CA ALA A 5 13.79 -19.04 -21.97
C ALA A 5 12.69 -18.08 -22.49
N LEU A 6 11.90 -18.50 -23.48
CA LEU A 6 10.78 -17.71 -24.02
C LEU A 6 9.55 -17.71 -23.11
N VAL A 7 9.41 -18.66 -22.19
CA VAL A 7 8.25 -18.77 -21.30
C VAL A 7 8.36 -17.82 -20.09
N LEU A 8 9.59 -17.49 -19.65
CA LEU A 8 9.82 -16.57 -18.52
C LEU A 8 9.62 -15.10 -18.88
N PHE A 9 9.64 -14.72 -20.16
CA PHE A 9 9.39 -13.34 -20.58
C PHE A 9 7.89 -13.00 -20.69
N ALA A 10 7.02 -14.01 -20.71
CA ALA A 10 5.58 -13.82 -20.86
C ALA A 10 4.85 -13.51 -19.53
N PHE A 11 5.51 -13.64 -18.39
CA PHE A 11 4.88 -13.48 -17.06
C PHE A 11 5.14 -12.15 -16.36
N ALA A 12 5.83 -11.21 -17.01
CA ALA A 12 5.97 -9.84 -16.52
C ALA A 12 5.17 -8.89 -17.42
N ALA A 13 3.85 -9.10 -17.52
CA ALA A 13 2.99 -8.01 -17.91
C ALA A 13 3.18 -6.92 -16.84
N PRO A 14 3.60 -5.69 -17.19
CA PRO A 14 3.54 -4.60 -16.24
C PRO A 14 2.08 -4.52 -15.76
N ALA A 15 1.86 -4.33 -14.46
CA ALA A 15 0.55 -3.92 -13.97
C ALA A 15 0.19 -2.63 -14.74
N ALA A 16 -0.61 -2.78 -15.79
CA ALA A 16 -1.06 -1.69 -16.61
C ALA A 16 -2.18 -1.03 -15.83
N ALA A 17 -2.00 0.25 -15.49
CA ALA A 17 -3.10 1.07 -15.05
C ALA A 17 -4.03 1.29 -16.24
N GLY A 18 -5.34 1.06 -16.09
CA GLY A 18 -6.30 1.57 -17.06
C GLY A 18 -6.41 3.09 -17.04
N LEU A 19 -6.00 3.69 -15.92
CA LEU A 19 -5.97 5.14 -15.74
C LEU A 19 -4.77 5.81 -16.42
N THR A 20 -5.06 6.91 -17.11
CA THR A 20 -4.05 7.79 -17.68
C THR A 20 -3.28 8.55 -16.58
N ARG A 21 -2.10 9.06 -16.93
CA ARG A 21 -1.31 9.93 -16.03
C ARG A 21 -2.10 11.17 -15.57
N ALA A 22 -2.95 11.72 -16.43
CA ALA A 22 -3.75 12.90 -16.12
C ALA A 22 -4.86 12.59 -15.10
N GLU A 23 -5.45 11.40 -15.16
CA GLU A 23 -6.44 10.93 -14.18
C GLU A 23 -5.78 10.62 -12.85
N LEU A 24 -4.63 9.93 -12.87
CA LEU A 24 -3.85 9.70 -11.65
C LEU A 24 -3.40 11.01 -11.00
N ALA A 25 -3.07 12.06 -11.77
CA ALA A 25 -2.69 13.35 -11.20
C ALA A 25 -3.81 14.04 -10.39
N GLN A 26 -5.06 13.62 -10.58
CA GLN A 26 -6.22 14.14 -9.84
C GLN A 26 -6.39 13.44 -8.49
N VAL A 27 -5.80 12.28 -8.29
CA VAL A 27 -5.88 11.50 -7.05
C VAL A 27 -5.04 12.18 -5.97
N ARG A 28 -5.68 12.74 -4.95
CA ARG A 28 -5.01 13.53 -3.90
C ARG A 28 -5.80 13.53 -2.60
N ALA A 29 -5.08 13.69 -1.48
CA ALA A 29 -5.64 14.14 -0.21
C ALA A 29 -5.12 15.56 0.06
N ASP A 30 -6.02 16.54 -0.04
CA ASP A 30 -5.73 17.97 0.05
C ASP A 30 -6.93 18.67 0.70
N PRO A 31 -7.13 18.50 2.03
CA PRO A 31 -8.29 19.07 2.70
C PRO A 31 -8.28 20.60 2.60
N PRO A 32 -9.45 21.24 2.37
CA PRO A 32 -9.55 22.69 2.42
C PRO A 32 -9.22 23.21 3.83
N GLU A 33 -8.83 24.48 3.93
CA GLU A 33 -8.60 25.13 5.22
C GLU A 33 -9.89 25.10 6.06
N GLY A 34 -9.80 24.59 7.28
CA GLY A 34 -10.97 24.43 8.16
C GLY A 34 -11.86 23.23 7.83
N ALA A 35 -11.41 22.29 6.99
CA ALA A 35 -12.13 21.04 6.74
C ALA A 35 -12.57 20.37 8.04
N THR A 36 -13.85 20.00 8.09
CA THR A 36 -14.49 19.43 9.28
C THR A 36 -15.53 18.41 8.87
N ILE A 37 -15.65 17.35 9.66
CA ILE A 37 -16.61 16.27 9.39
C ILE A 37 -17.08 15.64 10.70
N ASP A 38 -18.39 15.46 10.84
CA ASP A 38 -18.93 14.80 12.03
C ASP A 38 -18.94 13.28 11.86
N LEU A 39 -18.01 12.61 12.55
CA LEU A 39 -18.00 11.15 12.64
C LEU A 39 -18.72 10.64 13.91
N GLY A 40 -19.25 11.48 14.79
CA GLY A 40 -19.96 11.01 15.99
C GLY A 40 -19.10 10.22 16.98
N THR A 41 -17.78 10.27 16.88
CA THR A 41 -16.85 9.56 17.78
C THR A 41 -16.62 10.31 19.09
N ALA A 42 -16.85 11.64 19.10
CA ALA A 42 -16.60 12.57 20.21
C ALA A 42 -15.16 12.51 20.76
N ARG A 43 -14.21 12.11 19.92
CA ARG A 43 -12.81 11.77 20.29
C ARG A 43 -11.87 12.05 19.12
N PRO A 44 -10.57 12.28 19.36
CA PRO A 44 -9.58 12.31 18.29
C PRO A 44 -9.71 11.07 17.42
N THR A 45 -9.78 11.25 16.11
CA THR A 45 -10.12 10.15 15.20
C THR A 45 -9.09 10.02 14.10
N VAL A 46 -8.56 8.81 13.93
CA VAL A 46 -7.81 8.44 12.72
C VAL A 46 -8.82 7.92 11.70
N LEU A 47 -8.92 8.60 10.57
CA LEU A 47 -9.79 8.23 9.46
C LEU A 47 -8.95 7.75 8.27
N ILE A 48 -9.33 6.59 7.73
CA ILE A 48 -8.75 6.02 6.51
C ILE A 48 -9.87 5.72 5.54
N PHE A 49 -9.64 6.01 4.26
CA PHE A 49 -10.47 5.58 3.15
C PHE A 49 -9.88 4.32 2.53
N ALA A 50 -10.71 3.29 2.34
CA ALA A 50 -10.26 2.00 1.79
C ALA A 50 -11.32 1.40 0.85
N ASP A 51 -10.87 0.70 -0.17
CA ASP A 51 -11.66 -0.28 -0.91
C ASP A 51 -11.49 -1.63 -0.18
N TYR A 52 -12.58 -2.17 0.37
CA TYR A 52 -12.52 -3.33 1.28
C TYR A 52 -12.16 -4.62 0.55
N ASP A 53 -12.42 -4.72 -0.75
CA ASP A 53 -12.17 -5.91 -1.56
C ASP A 53 -10.88 -5.80 -2.42
N CYS A 54 -10.10 -4.71 -2.27
CA CYS A 54 -8.86 -4.46 -3.00
C CYS A 54 -7.76 -5.52 -2.77
N GLY A 55 -7.66 -6.04 -1.54
CA GLY A 55 -6.86 -7.20 -1.13
C GLY A 55 -5.33 -7.01 -1.00
N ALA A 56 -4.67 -6.18 -1.82
CA ALA A 56 -3.21 -6.06 -1.75
C ALA A 56 -2.75 -4.83 -0.96
N LEU A 57 -3.19 -3.65 -1.38
CA LEU A 57 -2.58 -2.40 -0.90
C LEU A 57 -3.40 -1.66 0.15
N CYS A 58 -4.74 -1.69 0.04
CA CYS A 58 -5.61 -1.29 1.14
C CYS A 58 -5.28 -2.10 2.40
N ASP A 59 -5.07 -3.41 2.24
CA ASP A 59 -4.68 -4.32 3.32
C ASP A 59 -3.38 -3.88 3.99
N ALA A 60 -2.36 -3.55 3.18
CA ALA A 60 -1.09 -3.05 3.66
C ALA A 60 -1.20 -1.67 4.33
N ILE A 61 -2.10 -0.79 3.86
CA ILE A 61 -2.38 0.50 4.51
C ILE A 61 -2.96 0.26 5.91
N LEU A 62 -3.97 -0.59 6.03
CA LEU A 62 -4.59 -0.88 7.33
C LEU A 62 -3.56 -1.53 8.26
N ALA A 63 -2.84 -2.56 7.81
CA ALA A 63 -1.81 -3.22 8.61
C ALA A 63 -0.71 -2.27 9.08
N ARG A 64 -0.19 -1.40 8.19
CA ARG A 64 0.82 -0.41 8.57
C ARG A 64 0.25 0.62 9.55
N THR A 65 -1.01 1.00 9.40
CA THR A 65 -1.67 1.94 10.31
C THR A 65 -1.89 1.33 11.69
N ALA A 66 -2.39 0.09 11.75
CA ALA A 66 -2.54 -0.64 13.00
C ALA A 66 -1.22 -0.81 13.74
N ALA A 67 -0.15 -1.22 13.04
CA ALA A 67 1.18 -1.33 13.61
C ALA A 67 1.72 0.02 14.10
N ALA A 68 1.50 1.10 13.35
CA ALA A 68 1.96 2.43 13.75
C ALA A 68 1.21 2.96 14.97
N LEU A 69 -0.11 2.75 15.03
CA LEU A 69 -0.96 3.11 16.16
C LEU A 69 -0.60 2.34 17.43
N ALA A 70 -0.31 1.04 17.31
CA ALA A 70 0.14 0.23 18.42
C ALA A 70 1.47 0.71 19.04
N GLY A 71 2.31 1.39 18.25
CA GLY A 71 3.57 1.99 18.71
C GLY A 71 3.44 3.40 19.31
N THR A 72 2.22 3.94 19.43
CA THR A 72 2.00 5.31 19.98
C THR A 72 1.91 5.36 21.50
N ASP A 73 1.77 4.20 22.16
CA ASP A 73 1.38 4.06 23.57
C ASP A 73 -0.01 4.65 23.92
N LEU A 74 -0.85 4.94 22.91
CA LEU A 74 -2.24 5.39 23.10
C LEU A 74 -3.22 4.23 22.92
N ALA A 75 -4.33 4.25 23.65
CA ALA A 75 -5.36 3.22 23.64
C ALA A 75 -6.50 3.53 22.65
N LEU A 76 -6.76 2.58 21.74
CA LEU A 76 -7.93 2.60 20.86
C LEU A 76 -9.23 2.50 21.69
N GLY A 77 -10.08 3.50 21.56
CA GLY A 77 -11.28 3.71 22.36
C GLY A 77 -11.08 4.80 23.41
N PRO A 78 -10.25 4.61 24.46
CA PRO A 78 -10.04 5.59 25.52
C PRO A 78 -9.30 6.88 25.13
N ASP A 79 -8.38 6.83 24.16
CA ASP A 79 -7.60 8.00 23.73
C ASP A 79 -7.98 8.48 22.33
N TYR A 80 -8.28 7.55 21.42
CA TYR A 80 -8.66 7.87 20.04
C TYR A 80 -9.63 6.84 19.43
N ALA A 81 -10.28 7.20 18.34
CA ALA A 81 -11.05 6.29 17.49
C ALA A 81 -10.30 6.00 16.18
N LEU A 82 -10.51 4.80 15.62
CA LEU A 82 -10.06 4.44 14.27
C LEU A 82 -11.31 4.14 13.43
N VAL A 83 -11.54 4.97 12.41
CA VAL A 83 -12.68 4.85 11.50
C VAL A 83 -12.15 4.56 10.10
N ILE A 84 -12.73 3.55 9.45
CA ILE A 84 -12.44 3.19 8.06
C ILE A 84 -13.71 3.42 7.25
N VAL A 85 -13.60 4.20 6.18
CA VAL A 85 -14.71 4.48 5.26
C VAL A 85 -14.45 3.78 3.93
N GLY A 86 -15.42 2.95 3.52
CA GLY A 86 -15.42 2.28 2.24
C GLY A 86 -15.56 3.28 1.09
N ILE A 87 -14.66 3.23 0.10
CA ILE A 87 -14.73 4.08 -1.11
C ILE A 87 -15.49 3.43 -2.27
N ASP A 88 -15.84 2.15 -2.14
CA ASP A 88 -16.71 1.45 -3.07
C ASP A 88 -18.12 1.31 -2.45
N PRO A 89 -19.13 2.03 -2.95
CA PRO A 89 -20.52 1.87 -2.49
C PRO A 89 -21.11 0.48 -2.75
N ARG A 90 -20.43 -0.36 -3.55
CA ARG A 90 -20.79 -1.76 -3.81
C ARG A 90 -20.36 -2.67 -2.66
N ASP A 91 -19.41 -2.23 -1.83
CA ASP A 91 -18.92 -3.01 -0.69
C ASP A 91 -19.99 -3.12 0.40
N GLY A 92 -20.18 -4.34 0.89
CA GLY A 92 -21.08 -4.62 2.01
C GLY A 92 -20.37 -4.65 3.37
N PRO A 93 -21.14 -4.65 4.49
CA PRO A 93 -20.60 -4.81 5.83
C PRO A 93 -19.74 -6.08 6.02
N ASP A 94 -20.00 -7.13 5.25
CA ASP A 94 -19.26 -8.38 5.29
C ASP A 94 -17.83 -8.22 4.77
N ALA A 95 -17.66 -7.50 3.66
CA ALA A 95 -16.35 -7.14 3.11
C ALA A 95 -15.56 -6.29 4.10
N ALA A 96 -16.20 -5.28 4.71
CA ALA A 96 -15.59 -4.43 5.72
C ALA A 96 -15.09 -5.23 6.95
N ARG A 97 -15.89 -6.20 7.43
CA ARG A 97 -15.50 -7.07 8.55
C ARG A 97 -14.32 -7.97 8.18
N ALA A 98 -14.33 -8.56 6.98
CA ALA A 98 -13.24 -9.40 6.50
C ALA A 98 -11.93 -8.61 6.36
N PHE A 99 -12.01 -7.41 5.79
CA PHE A 99 -10.89 -6.49 5.64
C PHE A 99 -10.23 -6.16 6.99
N VAL A 100 -11.02 -5.78 7.99
CA VAL A 100 -10.51 -5.47 9.33
C VAL A 100 -9.93 -6.71 10.01
N ALA A 101 -10.63 -7.84 9.96
CA ALA A 101 -10.18 -9.08 10.60
C ALA A 101 -8.83 -9.59 10.04
N GLY A 102 -8.57 -9.37 8.74
CA GLY A 102 -7.32 -9.78 8.11
C GLY A 102 -6.11 -8.94 8.50
N GLN A 103 -6.31 -7.64 8.78
CA GLN A 103 -5.22 -6.66 8.72
C GLN A 103 -5.08 -5.78 9.97
N ALA A 104 -6.04 -5.81 10.90
CA ALA A 104 -6.05 -4.91 12.06
C ALA A 104 -5.02 -5.23 13.14
N ALA A 105 -4.39 -6.41 13.13
CA ALA A 105 -3.44 -6.78 14.16
C ALA A 105 -2.25 -5.78 14.23
N PRO A 106 -1.80 -5.37 15.43
CA PRO A 106 -2.17 -5.90 16.74
C PRO A 106 -3.34 -5.17 17.43
N LEU A 107 -4.05 -4.27 16.75
CA LEU A 107 -5.23 -3.60 17.33
C LEU A 107 -6.42 -4.58 17.44
N PRO A 108 -7.29 -4.41 18.44
CA PRO A 108 -8.53 -5.18 18.56
C PRO A 108 -9.50 -4.82 17.43
N PRO A 109 -9.80 -5.73 16.48
CA PRO A 109 -10.62 -5.43 15.31
C PRO A 109 -12.05 -4.98 15.67
N GLU A 110 -12.60 -5.48 16.78
CA GLU A 110 -13.93 -5.12 17.26
C GLU A 110 -14.07 -3.67 17.75
N ARG A 111 -12.95 -2.96 17.95
CA ARG A 111 -12.94 -1.53 18.31
C ARG A 111 -12.72 -0.62 17.12
N ILE A 112 -12.49 -1.18 15.93
CA ILE A 112 -12.33 -0.43 14.69
C ILE A 112 -13.71 -0.22 14.09
N GLU A 113 -14.06 1.03 13.84
CA GLU A 113 -15.33 1.36 13.23
C GLU A 113 -15.18 1.30 11.70
N THR A 114 -16.08 0.58 11.04
CA THR A 114 -16.15 0.54 9.58
C THR A 114 -17.45 1.15 9.08
N ARG A 115 -17.37 1.86 7.96
CA ARG A 115 -18.52 2.48 7.28
C ARG A 115 -18.55 2.06 5.83
N THR A 116 -19.75 1.81 5.34
CA THR A 116 -20.07 1.52 3.93
C THR A 116 -21.13 2.54 3.46
N PRO A 117 -20.74 3.81 3.24
CA PRO A 117 -21.68 4.84 2.80
C PRO A 117 -22.22 4.56 1.39
N ASP A 118 -23.41 5.07 1.09
CA ASP A 118 -23.89 5.15 -0.29
C ASP A 118 -23.08 6.21 -1.08
N ALA A 119 -23.29 6.24 -2.40
CA ALA A 119 -22.51 7.11 -3.29
C ALA A 119 -22.67 8.61 -2.96
N GLU A 120 -23.87 9.07 -2.61
CA GLU A 120 -24.15 10.46 -2.28
C GLU A 120 -23.46 10.88 -0.98
N THR A 121 -23.57 10.04 0.06
CA THR A 121 -22.90 10.26 1.34
C THR A 121 -21.38 10.24 1.14
N LEU A 122 -20.86 9.25 0.39
CA LEU A 122 -19.43 9.13 0.13
C LEU A 122 -18.88 10.36 -0.59
N GLU A 123 -19.56 10.83 -1.64
CA GLU A 123 -19.17 12.02 -2.40
C GLU A 123 -19.05 13.23 -1.48
N GLY A 124 -20.08 13.51 -0.65
CA GLY A 124 -20.04 14.59 0.32
C GLY A 124 -18.89 14.48 1.34
N LEU A 125 -18.68 13.29 1.92
CA LEU A 125 -17.58 13.07 2.88
C LEU A 125 -16.21 13.31 2.21
N THR A 126 -16.04 12.86 0.97
CA THR A 126 -14.78 13.01 0.25
C THR A 126 -14.52 14.43 -0.24
N ASP A 127 -15.56 15.15 -0.64
CA ASP A 127 -15.46 16.56 -1.04
C ASP A 127 -15.11 17.46 0.15
N ASP A 128 -15.77 17.29 1.30
CA ASP A 128 -15.50 18.04 2.53
C ASP A 128 -14.06 17.86 3.02
N LEU A 129 -13.48 16.68 2.79
CA LEU A 129 -12.11 16.35 3.17
C LEU A 129 -11.09 16.57 2.04
N GLY A 130 -11.50 17.03 0.86
CA GLY A 130 -10.60 17.18 -0.28
C GLY A 130 -9.91 15.88 -0.70
N TYR A 131 -10.60 14.74 -0.56
CA TYR A 131 -10.13 13.41 -0.89
C TYR A 131 -10.59 13.00 -2.29
N ALA A 132 -9.73 13.15 -3.29
CA ALA A 132 -10.04 12.75 -4.66
C ALA A 132 -9.47 11.36 -4.98
N TYR A 133 -10.33 10.48 -5.48
CA TYR A 133 -10.02 9.12 -5.92
C TYR A 133 -10.63 8.86 -7.31
N ARG A 134 -10.19 7.81 -8.01
CA ARG A 134 -10.63 7.47 -9.38
C ARG A 134 -10.87 5.99 -9.51
N TYR A 135 -11.99 5.62 -10.13
CA TYR A 135 -12.27 4.23 -10.47
C TYR A 135 -11.55 3.85 -11.78
N ASP A 136 -10.92 2.67 -11.78
CA ASP A 136 -10.23 2.06 -12.90
C ASP A 136 -11.06 0.88 -13.41
N GLU A 137 -11.74 1.09 -14.54
CA GLU A 137 -12.60 0.09 -15.17
C GLU A 137 -11.84 -1.15 -15.65
N GLU A 138 -10.56 -1.03 -16.01
CA GLU A 138 -9.77 -2.16 -16.51
C GLU A 138 -9.44 -3.16 -15.40
N THR A 139 -9.25 -2.65 -14.18
CA THR A 139 -8.88 -3.47 -13.02
C THR A 139 -10.04 -3.70 -12.06
N ASP A 140 -11.17 -3.01 -12.22
CA ASP A 140 -12.30 -2.96 -11.29
C ASP A 140 -11.84 -2.55 -9.87
N ARG A 141 -11.03 -1.49 -9.81
CA ARG A 141 -10.39 -0.99 -8.58
C ARG A 141 -10.43 0.52 -8.49
N PHE A 142 -10.19 1.06 -7.30
CA PHE A 142 -10.06 2.49 -7.09
C PHE A 142 -8.60 2.90 -6.89
N ALA A 143 -8.13 3.85 -7.70
CA ALA A 143 -6.92 4.62 -7.42
C ALA A 143 -7.24 5.70 -6.39
N HIS A 144 -6.65 5.60 -5.20
CA HIS A 144 -6.91 6.52 -4.11
C HIS A 144 -5.62 6.93 -3.36
N PRO A 145 -5.62 8.05 -2.63
CA PRO A 145 -4.48 8.45 -1.79
C PRO A 145 -4.23 7.46 -0.64
N SER A 146 -2.95 7.23 -0.32
CA SER A 146 -2.56 6.50 0.88
C SER A 146 -2.40 7.47 2.06
N ALA A 147 -3.51 8.09 2.45
CA ALA A 147 -3.55 9.13 3.48
C ALA A 147 -4.29 8.64 4.73
N ARG A 148 -3.85 9.12 5.89
CA ARG A 148 -4.57 9.04 7.17
C ARG A 148 -4.96 10.45 7.55
N TYR A 149 -6.24 10.70 7.75
CA TYR A 149 -6.70 11.92 8.37
C TYR A 149 -6.64 11.74 9.88
N VAL A 150 -6.13 12.72 10.60
CA VAL A 150 -6.23 12.81 12.05
C VAL A 150 -7.14 13.99 12.35
N LEU A 151 -8.28 13.71 12.98
CA LEU A 151 -9.34 14.66 13.28
C LEU A 151 -9.40 14.95 14.76
N THR A 152 -9.80 16.17 15.15
CA THR A 152 -10.13 16.52 16.53
C THR A 152 -11.43 15.83 16.98
N ALA A 153 -11.76 15.90 18.26
CA ALA A 153 -13.02 15.37 18.79
C ALA A 153 -14.27 16.03 18.18
N GLU A 154 -14.15 17.25 17.68
CA GLU A 154 -15.21 17.98 16.96
C GLU A 154 -15.18 17.75 15.44
N GLY A 155 -14.28 16.88 14.94
CA GLY A 155 -14.23 16.53 13.53
C GLY A 155 -13.35 17.42 12.65
N ARG A 156 -12.64 18.40 13.20
CA ARG A 156 -11.74 19.26 12.42
C ARG A 156 -10.50 18.49 11.99
N VAL A 157 -10.04 18.67 10.76
CA VAL A 157 -8.81 18.01 10.28
C VAL A 157 -7.58 18.60 10.96
N ALA A 158 -6.99 17.89 11.90
CA ALA A 158 -5.78 18.31 12.61
C ALA A 158 -4.51 18.08 11.78
N ARG A 159 -4.39 16.91 11.14
CA ARG A 159 -3.26 16.52 10.28
C ARG A 159 -3.70 15.55 9.19
N VAL A 160 -2.96 15.52 8.08
CA VAL A 160 -3.04 14.47 7.08
C VAL A 160 -1.66 13.83 6.95
N LEU A 161 -1.58 12.53 7.17
CA LEU A 161 -0.32 11.80 7.27
C LEU A 161 -0.21 10.70 6.20
N PRO A 162 0.96 10.54 5.55
CA PRO A 162 1.17 9.47 4.57
C PRO A 162 1.24 8.11 5.24
N ALA A 163 0.38 7.17 4.85
CA ALA A 163 0.26 5.88 5.52
C ALA A 163 1.58 5.08 5.56
N PHE A 164 2.38 5.11 4.50
CA PHE A 164 3.62 4.33 4.44
C PHE A 164 4.85 5.04 4.99
N ARG A 165 4.81 6.37 5.20
CA ARG A 165 5.97 7.15 5.66
C ARG A 165 5.85 7.65 7.10
N ALA A 166 4.63 7.87 7.60
CA ALA A 166 4.44 8.37 8.95
C ALA A 166 4.73 7.29 9.99
N GLU A 167 5.60 7.62 10.93
CA GLU A 167 6.04 6.75 12.03
C GLU A 167 5.12 6.87 13.25
N PRO A 168 5.18 5.96 14.23
CA PRO A 168 4.37 6.04 15.45
C PRO A 168 4.47 7.38 16.17
N ALA A 169 5.66 7.99 16.21
CA ALA A 169 5.86 9.29 16.85
C ALA A 169 5.08 10.43 16.17
N ASP A 170 4.92 10.37 14.84
CA ASP A 170 4.16 11.37 14.07
C ASP A 170 2.66 11.24 14.38
N LEU A 171 2.14 10.01 14.39
CA LEU A 171 0.75 9.73 14.76
C LEU A 171 0.45 10.11 16.20
N ARG A 172 1.35 9.77 17.14
CA ARG A 172 1.21 10.13 18.55
C ARG A 172 1.11 11.64 18.72
N ARG A 173 1.99 12.40 18.07
CA ARG A 173 1.95 13.87 18.10
C ARG A 173 0.64 14.40 17.54
N ALA A 174 0.24 13.93 16.35
CA ALA A 174 -0.98 14.37 15.71
C ALA A 174 -2.23 14.08 16.56
N LEU A 175 -2.28 12.93 17.25
CA LEU A 175 -3.38 12.57 18.15
C LEU A 175 -3.43 13.43 19.41
N ILE A 176 -2.27 13.78 19.99
CA ILE A 176 -2.20 14.69 21.13
C ILE A 176 -2.67 16.09 20.75
N GLU A 177 -2.15 16.65 19.66
CA GLU A 177 -2.57 17.95 19.13
C GLU A 177 -4.08 17.95 18.84
N ALA A 178 -4.60 16.88 18.22
CA ALA A 178 -6.03 16.73 17.95
C ALA A 178 -6.89 16.62 19.22
N SER A 179 -6.35 16.04 20.30
CA SER A 179 -7.02 15.96 21.61
C SER A 179 -7.10 17.30 22.32
N GLU A 180 -6.13 18.19 22.07
CA GLU A 180 -6.11 19.57 22.55
C GLU A 180 -6.94 20.51 21.65
N GLY A 181 -7.53 19.98 20.58
CA GLY A 181 -8.31 20.73 19.61
C GLY A 181 -7.48 21.54 18.63
N GLU A 182 -6.16 21.35 18.62
CA GLU A 182 -5.24 22.06 17.74
C GLU A 182 -5.36 21.59 16.29
N VAL A 183 -5.34 22.55 15.38
CA VAL A 183 -5.40 22.33 13.93
C VAL A 183 -4.06 22.72 13.33
N GLY A 184 -3.52 21.85 12.48
CA GLY A 184 -2.23 22.09 11.84
C GLY A 184 -2.27 23.19 10.80
N THR A 185 -1.16 23.91 10.69
CA THR A 185 -0.98 24.96 9.68
C THR A 185 -0.38 24.43 8.37
N ALA A 186 0.00 23.15 8.31
CA ALA A 186 0.61 22.53 7.14
C ALA A 186 -0.03 21.16 6.85
N PHE A 187 -0.88 21.12 5.83
CA PHE A 187 -1.26 19.86 5.19
C PHE A 187 -0.29 19.62 4.04
N GLU A 188 0.55 18.60 4.17
CA GLU A 188 1.38 18.17 3.05
C GLU A 188 0.45 17.47 2.06
N ARG A 189 0.34 17.99 0.83
CA ARG A 189 -0.49 17.37 -0.22
C ARG A 189 0.00 15.94 -0.44
N ILE A 190 -0.83 14.97 -0.09
CA ILE A 190 -0.49 13.56 -0.30
C ILE A 190 -0.97 13.16 -1.69
N ALA A 191 -0.04 13.23 -2.65
CA ALA A 191 -0.19 12.60 -3.95
C ALA A 191 0.17 11.11 -3.85
N LEU A 192 -0.55 10.30 -4.65
CA LEU A 192 -0.48 8.84 -4.78
C LEU A 192 0.74 8.12 -4.17
N ALA A 193 0.46 7.08 -3.39
CA ALA A 193 1.37 5.94 -3.28
C ALA A 193 0.68 4.59 -3.53
N CYS A 194 -0.62 4.57 -3.88
CA CYS A 194 -1.35 3.31 -4.02
C CYS A 194 -1.34 2.65 -5.40
N TYR A 195 -0.89 3.33 -6.45
CA TYR A 195 -0.92 2.76 -7.81
C TYR A 195 0.45 2.29 -8.31
N GLY A 196 1.41 1.99 -7.41
CA GLY A 196 2.80 1.70 -7.80
C GLY A 196 3.48 2.83 -8.60
N PHE A 197 2.84 4.00 -8.64
CA PHE A 197 3.18 5.14 -9.47
C PHE A 197 3.51 6.32 -8.57
N ASP A 198 4.79 6.68 -8.55
CA ASP A 198 5.26 7.96 -8.03
C ASP A 198 5.09 9.02 -9.15
N PRO A 199 4.15 9.97 -9.01
CA PRO A 199 3.92 11.01 -10.01
C PRO A 199 5.07 12.02 -10.13
N VAL A 200 5.97 12.10 -9.14
CA VAL A 200 7.14 13.00 -9.15
C VAL A 200 8.17 12.54 -10.19
N THR A 201 8.31 11.23 -10.39
CA THR A 201 9.35 10.68 -11.27
C THR A 201 8.83 9.90 -12.47
N GLY A 202 7.59 9.38 -12.44
CA GLY A 202 7.03 8.53 -13.51
C GLY A 202 7.84 7.26 -13.78
N ARG A 203 8.75 6.89 -12.85
CA ARG A 203 9.78 5.87 -13.06
C ARG A 203 9.63 4.65 -12.18
N TYR A 204 8.90 4.71 -11.07
CA TYR A 204 8.93 3.67 -10.05
C TYR A 204 8.45 2.29 -10.56
N SER A 205 7.31 2.20 -11.25
CA SER A 205 6.83 0.90 -11.79
C SER A 205 7.72 0.34 -12.91
N LEU A 206 8.08 1.14 -13.91
CA LEU A 206 8.87 0.69 -15.06
C LEU A 206 10.35 0.43 -14.74
N SER A 207 10.95 1.19 -13.82
CA SER A 207 12.38 1.05 -13.50
C SER A 207 12.63 -0.09 -12.52
N ILE A 208 11.76 -0.24 -11.51
CA ILE A 208 11.91 -1.30 -10.51
C ILE A 208 11.62 -2.66 -11.13
N THR A 209 10.54 -2.79 -11.92
CA THR A 209 10.27 -4.05 -12.64
C THR A 209 11.41 -4.39 -13.58
N ARG A 210 11.90 -3.44 -14.40
CA ARG A 210 13.06 -3.68 -15.29
C ARG A 210 14.32 -4.04 -14.51
N ALA A 211 14.64 -3.34 -13.41
CA ALA A 211 15.81 -3.62 -12.60
C ALA A 211 15.71 -4.98 -11.89
N ALA A 212 14.54 -5.32 -11.35
CA ALA A 212 14.27 -6.60 -10.72
C ALA A 212 14.32 -7.75 -11.73
N THR A 213 13.73 -7.58 -12.93
CA THR A 213 13.82 -8.54 -14.03
C THR A 213 15.27 -8.70 -14.49
N LEU A 214 16.03 -7.61 -14.66
CA LEU A 214 17.46 -7.69 -15.00
C LEU A 214 18.24 -8.44 -13.92
N GLY A 215 18.02 -8.11 -12.65
CA GLY A 215 18.65 -8.77 -11.51
C GLY A 215 18.31 -10.26 -11.44
N GLY A 216 17.05 -10.62 -11.72
CA GLY A 216 16.61 -12.01 -11.80
C GLY A 216 17.27 -12.78 -12.95
N ILE A 217 17.42 -12.16 -14.12
CA ILE A 217 18.12 -12.76 -15.27
C ILE A 217 19.60 -12.96 -14.94
N VAL A 218 20.27 -11.94 -14.41
CA VAL A 218 21.71 -11.99 -14.07
C VAL A 218 21.98 -13.06 -13.01
N SER A 219 21.18 -13.10 -11.93
CA SER A 219 21.34 -14.10 -10.88
C SER A 219 21.14 -15.53 -11.41
N THR A 220 20.11 -15.75 -12.26
CA THR A 220 19.86 -17.04 -12.90
C THR A 220 21.01 -17.47 -13.80
N LEU A 221 21.56 -16.57 -14.62
CA LEU A 221 22.70 -16.86 -15.49
C LEU A 221 23.96 -17.19 -14.71
N LEU A 222 24.22 -16.49 -13.60
CA LEU A 222 25.36 -16.78 -12.72
C LEU A 222 25.26 -18.17 -12.09
N VAL A 223 24.08 -18.53 -11.58
CA VAL A 223 23.85 -19.86 -10.99
C VAL A 223 23.96 -20.95 -12.06
N ALA A 224 23.29 -20.79 -13.20
CA ALA A 224 23.33 -21.76 -14.29
C ALA A 224 24.76 -21.94 -14.85
N GLY A 225 25.49 -20.84 -15.04
CA GLY A 225 26.88 -20.85 -15.48
C GLY A 225 27.80 -21.56 -14.48
N GLY A 226 27.65 -21.28 -13.19
CA GLY A 226 28.38 -21.96 -12.12
C GLY A 226 28.16 -23.48 -12.12
N VAL A 227 26.91 -23.92 -12.25
CA VAL A 227 26.55 -25.34 -12.33
C VAL A 227 27.17 -26.00 -13.56
N LEU A 228 27.09 -25.37 -14.74
CA LEU A 228 27.68 -25.92 -15.96
C LEU A 228 29.21 -26.04 -15.89
N ILE A 229 29.88 -25.07 -15.27
CA ILE A 229 31.34 -25.10 -15.06
C ILE A 229 31.70 -26.24 -14.10
N ALA A 230 30.97 -26.41 -12.99
CA ALA A 230 31.21 -27.49 -12.04
C ALA A 230 31.08 -28.87 -12.71
N LEU A 231 29.97 -29.10 -13.44
CA LEU A 231 29.75 -30.34 -14.18
C LEU A 231 30.78 -30.57 -15.29
N GLY A 232 31.23 -29.52 -15.97
CA GLY A 232 32.29 -29.59 -16.98
C GLY A 232 33.65 -29.99 -16.40
N ARG A 233 34.00 -29.47 -15.21
CA ARG A 233 35.24 -29.83 -14.49
C ARG A 233 35.21 -31.28 -14.02
N GLU A 234 34.07 -31.76 -13.52
CA GLU A 234 33.89 -33.15 -13.13
C GLU A 234 34.05 -34.11 -14.32
N ARG A 235 33.41 -33.81 -15.45
CA ARG A 235 33.52 -34.63 -16.68
C ARG A 235 34.95 -34.69 -17.22
N ARG A 236 35.70 -33.57 -17.19
CA ARG A 236 37.12 -33.54 -17.57
C ARG A 236 38.00 -34.33 -16.61
N ALA A 237 37.76 -34.21 -15.29
CA ALA A 237 38.48 -34.99 -14.28
C ALA A 237 38.25 -36.50 -14.44
N ILE A 238 37.02 -36.90 -14.77
CA ILE A 238 36.67 -38.31 -15.05
C ILE A 238 37.35 -38.81 -16.33
N SER A 239 37.36 -38.02 -17.40
CA SER A 239 38.04 -38.39 -18.66
C SER A 239 39.55 -38.60 -18.46
N LEU A 240 40.22 -37.66 -17.78
CA LEU A 240 41.67 -37.75 -17.53
C LEU A 240 42.04 -38.95 -16.63
N ARG A 241 41.18 -39.33 -15.68
CA ARG A 241 41.36 -40.54 -14.87
C ARG A 241 41.18 -41.82 -15.71
N ARG A 242 40.26 -41.82 -16.66
CA ARG A 242 40.02 -42.95 -17.57
C ARG A 242 41.19 -43.18 -18.52
N ASP A 243 41.75 -42.10 -19.07
CA ASP A 243 42.86 -42.20 -20.02
C ASP A 243 44.16 -42.65 -19.32
N ARG A 244 44.42 -42.13 -18.10
CA ARG A 244 45.56 -42.56 -17.27
C ARG A 244 45.49 -44.03 -16.84
N ARG A 245 44.28 -44.59 -16.65
CA ARG A 245 44.07 -46.01 -16.37
C ARG A 245 44.39 -46.90 -17.57
N LYS A 246 44.18 -46.41 -18.80
CA LYS A 246 44.49 -47.17 -20.03
C LYS A 246 45.99 -47.27 -20.31
N GLU A 247 46.78 -46.27 -19.90
CA GLU A 247 48.24 -46.28 -20.07
C GLU A 247 48.96 -47.23 -19.09
N THR A 248 48.31 -47.62 -17.98
CA THR A 248 48.86 -48.52 -16.95
C THR A 248 48.53 -50.01 -17.12
N THR A 249 47.91 -50.38 -18.23
CA THR A 249 47.57 -51.78 -18.62
C THR A 249 48.17 -52.08 -19.97
#